data_AF-A0A2D6TZW7-F1
#
_entry.id   AF-A0A2D6TZW7-F1
#
_cell.length_a   1.000
_cell.length_b   1.000
_cell.length_c   1.000
_cell.angle_alpha   90.00
_cell.angle_beta   90.00
_cell.angle_gamma   90.00
#
_symmetry.space_group_name_H-M   'P 1'
#
loop_
_entity.id
_entity.type
_entity.pdbx_description
1 polymer ?
#
loop_
_entity_poly.entity_id
_entity_poly.type
_entity_poly.pdbx_seq_one_letter_code
_entity_poly.pdbx_strand_id
1 'polypeptide(L)'
;MSNLKVWGDPLEATNKTYEGEEILVNITIHGGQKFEDREYVPRRVWHNTQNKPAFIIGNGRSREGFDLETLRGKGTTYGCNAVYRDFESDYIVSLDRLISEEIANNYPLKEKPAYSTKINIQRYSEDFILVPRNPGMNTGATATHIARFDGHKEIYLLGFDSYNTDPKKTNNLYVDTNAYAKENEVHDYNIWTVQMVTLFTKYKDVDFYRVGSKIIDAYKEIQNLRHITYEKFKTKINK
;
A
#
# COMPACT_ATOMS: atom_id res chain seq x y z
N MET A 1 -12.04 -6.72 26.31
CA MET A 1 -11.54 -6.20 25.02
C MET A 1 -10.02 -6.30 25.11
N SER A 2 -9.37 -7.03 24.20
CA SER A 2 -7.91 -6.96 24.10
C SER A 2 -7.55 -5.49 23.83
N ASN A 3 -6.61 -4.92 24.60
CA ASN A 3 -6.08 -3.59 24.30
C ASN A 3 -5.22 -3.71 23.05
N LEU A 4 -5.85 -3.66 21.88
CA LEU A 4 -5.17 -3.69 20.59
C LEU A 4 -4.13 -2.59 20.53
N LYS A 5 -2.93 -2.94 20.04
CA LYS A 5 -1.81 -2.01 19.99
C LYS A 5 -2.11 -0.81 19.10
N VAL A 6 -1.76 0.37 19.59
CA VAL A 6 -1.74 1.64 18.85
C VAL A 6 -0.29 1.97 18.52
N TRP A 7 -0.07 2.47 17.30
CA TRP A 7 1.23 2.79 16.74
C TRP A 7 1.40 4.30 16.65
N GLY A 8 2.48 4.82 17.21
CA GLY A 8 2.77 6.26 17.26
C GLY A 8 1.92 7.04 18.27
N ASP A 9 1.94 8.37 18.16
CA ASP A 9 1.31 9.30 19.12
C ASP A 9 0.29 10.21 18.41
N PRO A 10 -1.01 10.18 18.80
CA PRO A 10 -2.03 11.08 18.28
C PRO A 10 -1.67 12.58 18.37
N LEU A 11 -0.92 13.00 19.40
CA LEU A 11 -0.53 14.40 19.60
C LEU A 11 0.50 14.86 18.58
N GLU A 12 1.33 13.95 18.08
CA GLU A 12 2.38 14.23 17.10
C GLU A 12 1.95 13.96 15.65
N ALA A 13 0.82 13.29 15.44
CA ALA A 13 0.38 12.90 14.11
C ALA A 13 0.16 14.10 13.18
N THR A 14 0.58 13.98 11.92
CA THR A 14 0.35 15.03 10.90
C THR A 14 -1.14 15.14 10.58
N ASN A 15 -1.79 14.01 10.29
CA ASN A 15 -3.24 13.96 10.13
C ASN A 15 -3.89 13.68 11.50
N LYS A 16 -4.51 14.70 12.11
CA LYS A 16 -5.22 14.59 13.39
C LYS A 16 -6.74 14.46 13.25
N THR A 17 -7.26 14.59 12.04
CA THR A 17 -8.72 14.73 11.79
C THR A 17 -9.46 13.41 11.64
N TYR A 18 -8.73 12.31 11.54
CA TYR A 18 -9.29 10.96 11.45
C TYR A 18 -8.98 10.21 12.74
N GLU A 19 -10.04 9.81 13.45
CA GLU A 19 -9.98 9.04 14.72
C GLU A 19 -10.42 7.58 14.55
N GLY A 20 -10.95 7.24 13.37
CA GLY A 20 -11.57 5.96 13.06
C GLY A 20 -12.72 6.15 12.07
N GLU A 21 -13.43 5.07 11.75
CA GLU A 21 -14.63 5.14 10.91
C GLU A 21 -15.65 4.06 11.25
N GLU A 22 -16.92 4.38 11.00
CA GLU A 22 -17.98 3.38 10.96
C GLU A 22 -17.93 2.62 9.63
N ILE A 23 -17.87 1.30 9.72
CA ILE A 23 -17.91 0.41 8.56
C ILE A 23 -19.18 -0.43 8.58
N LEU A 24 -19.71 -0.69 7.39
CA LEU A 24 -20.77 -1.67 7.19
C LEU A 24 -20.18 -3.07 7.32
N VAL A 25 -20.64 -3.83 8.31
CA VAL A 25 -20.16 -5.20 8.60
C VAL A 25 -21.05 -6.23 7.93
N ASN A 26 -22.36 -5.99 7.89
CA ASN A 26 -23.32 -6.92 7.31
C ASN A 26 -24.54 -6.18 6.73
N ILE A 27 -25.10 -6.73 5.66
CA ILE A 27 -26.40 -6.33 5.11
C ILE A 27 -27.31 -7.55 5.16
N THR A 28 -28.40 -7.47 5.90
CA THR A 28 -29.46 -8.48 5.88
C THR A 28 -30.65 -7.94 5.13
N ILE A 29 -31.16 -8.70 4.16
CA ILE A 29 -32.43 -8.38 3.48
C ILE A 29 -33.48 -9.37 3.97
N HIS A 30 -34.52 -8.87 4.65
CA HIS A 30 -35.63 -9.69 5.11
C HIS A 30 -36.95 -8.97 4.83
N GLY A 31 -37.91 -9.68 4.21
CA GLY A 31 -39.20 -9.11 3.83
C GLY A 31 -39.11 -7.92 2.85
N GLY A 32 -38.05 -7.84 2.04
CA GLY A 32 -37.80 -6.71 1.13
C GLY A 32 -37.22 -5.45 1.80
N GLN A 33 -36.98 -5.47 3.12
CA GLN A 33 -36.32 -4.39 3.84
C GLN A 33 -34.83 -4.70 4.03
N LYS A 34 -33.99 -3.66 3.88
CA LYS A 34 -32.55 -3.72 4.09
C LYS A 34 -32.21 -3.31 5.51
N PHE A 35 -31.48 -4.17 6.22
CA PHE A 35 -30.92 -3.92 7.54
C PHE A 35 -29.41 -3.88 7.45
N GLU A 36 -28.79 -2.85 8.04
CA GLU A 36 -27.34 -2.63 8.01
C GLU A 36 -26.77 -2.73 9.42
N ASP A 37 -25.85 -3.65 9.62
CA ASP A 37 -25.06 -3.73 10.85
C ASP A 37 -23.76 -2.94 10.64
N ARG A 38 -23.53 -1.95 11.50
CA ARG A 38 -22.35 -1.08 11.43
C ARG A 38 -21.52 -1.21 12.70
N GLU A 39 -20.21 -1.07 12.55
CA GLU A 39 -19.24 -1.10 13.65
C GLU A 39 -18.30 0.09 13.52
N TYR A 40 -18.04 0.79 14.62
CA TYR A 40 -16.98 1.79 14.68
C TYR A 40 -15.62 1.11 14.90
N VAL A 41 -14.69 1.35 13.98
CA VAL A 41 -13.31 0.87 14.11
C VAL A 41 -12.40 2.06 14.40
N PRO A 42 -11.76 2.10 15.59
CA PRO A 42 -10.87 3.20 15.95
C PRO A 42 -9.57 3.14 15.12
N ARG A 43 -9.03 4.31 14.82
CA ARG A 43 -7.70 4.44 14.22
C ARG A 43 -6.65 3.91 15.19
N ARG A 44 -5.72 3.11 14.67
CA ARG A 44 -4.61 2.54 15.45
C ARG A 44 -3.23 3.04 15.05
N VAL A 45 -3.13 3.97 14.10
CA VAL A 45 -1.83 4.38 13.55
C VAL A 45 -1.74 5.89 13.44
N TRP A 46 -0.78 6.50 14.14
CA TRP A 46 -0.66 7.94 14.36
C TRP A 46 0.77 8.42 14.10
N HIS A 47 1.08 8.85 12.89
CA HIS A 47 2.46 9.24 12.53
C HIS A 47 2.64 10.72 12.28
N ASN A 48 3.78 11.21 12.74
CA ASN A 48 4.36 12.45 12.26
C ASN A 48 5.11 12.20 10.94
N THR A 49 4.45 12.59 9.85
CA THR A 49 4.94 12.52 8.46
C THR A 49 5.51 13.86 7.96
N GLN A 50 5.57 14.89 8.81
CA GLN A 50 6.03 16.22 8.42
C GLN A 50 7.47 16.16 7.89
N ASN A 51 7.67 16.63 6.66
CA ASN A 51 8.96 16.62 5.95
C ASN A 51 9.61 15.24 5.78
N LYS A 52 8.86 14.14 5.95
CA LYS A 52 9.34 12.78 5.74
C LYS A 52 8.76 12.22 4.45
N PRO A 53 9.58 11.75 3.50
CA PRO A 53 9.05 11.10 2.31
C PRO A 53 8.44 9.74 2.67
N ALA A 54 7.54 9.26 1.81
CA ALA A 54 7.08 7.87 1.82
C ALA A 54 7.69 7.09 0.67
N PHE A 55 8.04 5.84 0.93
CA PHE A 55 8.50 4.87 -0.06
C PHE A 55 7.49 3.73 -0.15
N ILE A 56 6.74 3.69 -1.25
CA ILE A 56 5.79 2.61 -1.52
C ILE A 56 6.52 1.56 -2.34
N ILE A 57 6.52 0.32 -1.84
CA ILE A 57 7.30 -0.77 -2.41
C ILE A 57 6.33 -1.80 -2.97
N GLY A 58 6.10 -1.73 -4.29
CA GLY A 58 5.35 -2.71 -5.08
C GLY A 58 6.22 -3.87 -5.52
N ASN A 59 5.65 -4.83 -6.26
CA ASN A 59 6.32 -6.11 -6.57
C ASN A 59 6.66 -6.31 -8.05
N GLY A 60 6.54 -5.26 -8.87
CA GLY A 60 6.98 -5.29 -10.26
C GLY A 60 8.51 -5.42 -10.37
N ARG A 61 8.98 -6.03 -11.46
CA ARG A 61 10.42 -6.29 -11.66
C ARG A 61 11.23 -5.01 -11.90
N SER A 62 10.61 -3.85 -12.11
CA SER A 62 11.39 -2.60 -12.14
C SER A 62 12.06 -2.26 -10.81
N ARG A 63 11.74 -2.92 -9.69
CA ARG A 63 12.51 -2.80 -8.44
C ARG A 63 13.67 -3.81 -8.31
N GLU A 64 13.82 -4.73 -9.27
CA GLU A 64 14.89 -5.73 -9.26
C GLU A 64 16.26 -5.04 -9.19
N GLY A 65 17.16 -5.57 -8.36
CA GLY A 65 18.51 -5.03 -8.16
C GLY A 65 18.61 -3.72 -7.36
N PHE A 66 17.50 -3.16 -6.85
CA PHE A 66 17.56 -2.05 -5.90
C PHE A 66 17.68 -2.59 -4.46
N ASP A 67 18.68 -2.10 -3.72
CA ASP A 67 18.84 -2.42 -2.31
C ASP A 67 17.86 -1.60 -1.45
N LEU A 68 16.81 -2.26 -0.97
CA LEU A 68 15.77 -1.65 -0.14
C LEU A 68 16.27 -1.22 1.24
N GLU A 69 17.35 -1.82 1.77
CA GLU A 69 17.93 -1.41 3.05
C GLU A 69 18.52 0.00 2.99
N THR A 70 18.84 0.50 1.79
CA THR A 70 19.23 1.91 1.60
C THR A 70 18.12 2.90 1.96
N LEU A 71 16.86 2.47 2.16
CA LEU A 71 15.73 3.32 2.55
C LEU A 71 15.61 3.52 4.07
N ARG A 72 16.31 2.73 4.88
CA ARG A 72 16.24 2.78 6.35
C ARG A 72 16.51 4.18 6.88
N GLY A 73 15.62 4.67 7.73
CA GLY A 73 15.76 5.96 8.41
C GLY A 73 15.60 7.20 7.52
N LYS A 74 15.31 7.06 6.22
CA LYS A 74 15.19 8.19 5.27
C LYS A 74 13.75 8.67 5.05
N GLY A 75 12.79 7.96 5.63
CA GLY A 75 11.37 8.17 5.41
C GLY A 75 10.59 6.96 5.89
N THR A 76 9.32 6.89 5.48
CA THR A 76 8.42 5.81 5.89
C THR A 76 8.21 4.83 4.75
N THR A 77 8.48 3.56 5.00
CA THR A 77 8.34 2.48 4.02
C THR A 77 6.99 1.78 4.16
N TYR A 78 6.24 1.70 3.06
CA TYR A 78 4.99 0.96 2.94
C TYR A 78 5.19 -0.20 1.95
N GLY A 79 5.32 -1.41 2.49
CA GLY A 79 5.55 -2.62 1.73
C GLY A 79 4.25 -3.28 1.27
N CYS A 80 4.16 -3.66 0.00
CA CYS A 80 3.00 -4.34 -0.55
C CYS A 80 3.15 -5.87 -0.51
N ASN A 81 2.16 -6.55 0.07
CA ASN A 81 1.98 -8.01 -0.02
C ASN A 81 3.29 -8.76 0.35
N ALA A 82 3.85 -9.56 -0.55
CA ALA A 82 4.98 -10.46 -0.31
C ALA A 82 6.34 -9.77 -0.14
N VAL A 83 6.43 -8.43 -0.21
CA VAL A 83 7.70 -7.73 0.03
C VAL A 83 8.32 -8.03 1.39
N TYR A 84 7.48 -8.35 2.39
CA TYR A 84 7.94 -8.73 3.73
C TYR A 84 8.87 -9.95 3.76
N ARG A 85 8.87 -10.77 2.69
CA ARG A 85 9.75 -11.94 2.57
C ARG A 85 11.22 -11.53 2.37
N ASP A 86 11.47 -10.36 1.78
CA ASP A 86 12.81 -9.88 1.45
C ASP A 86 13.19 -8.60 2.19
N PHE A 87 12.20 -7.83 2.64
CA PHE A 87 12.41 -6.54 3.27
C PHE A 87 11.31 -6.23 4.29
N GLU A 88 11.73 -5.98 5.52
CA GLU A 88 10.82 -5.57 6.59
C GLU A 88 10.52 -4.07 6.48
N SER A 89 9.44 -3.67 5.84
CA SER A 89 9.02 -2.26 5.83
C SER A 89 8.42 -1.82 7.17
N ASP A 90 8.34 -0.50 7.39
CA ASP A 90 7.69 0.09 8.57
C ASP A 90 6.22 -0.31 8.66
N TYR A 91 5.53 -0.37 7.51
CA TYR A 91 4.14 -0.82 7.39
C TYR A 91 4.00 -1.82 6.26
N ILE A 92 3.36 -2.96 6.52
CA ILE A 92 2.91 -3.86 5.46
C ILE A 92 1.48 -3.53 5.06
N VAL A 93 1.14 -3.67 3.79
CA VAL A 93 -0.24 -3.56 3.29
C VAL A 93 -0.56 -4.85 2.53
N SER A 94 -1.63 -5.54 2.93
CA SER A 94 -2.08 -6.78 2.27
C SER A 94 -3.59 -6.84 2.21
N LEU A 95 -4.14 -7.01 1.02
CA LEU A 95 -5.59 -6.96 0.80
C LEU A 95 -6.17 -8.29 0.33
N ASP A 96 -5.44 -9.00 -0.53
CA ASP A 96 -5.90 -10.27 -1.07
C ASP A 96 -5.86 -11.37 -0.02
N ARG A 97 -6.83 -12.28 -0.11
CA ARG A 97 -7.09 -13.32 0.88
C ARG A 97 -5.85 -14.17 1.19
N LEU A 98 -5.24 -14.77 0.17
CA LEU A 98 -4.15 -15.75 0.34
C LEU A 98 -2.88 -15.14 0.92
N ILE A 99 -2.49 -13.93 0.48
CA ILE A 99 -1.29 -13.29 1.01
C ILE A 99 -1.53 -12.70 2.41
N SER A 100 -2.75 -12.24 2.70
CA SER A 100 -3.10 -11.76 4.05
C SER A 100 -3.12 -12.91 5.06
N GLU A 101 -3.58 -14.10 4.64
CA GLU A 101 -3.48 -15.33 5.44
C GLU A 101 -2.01 -15.72 5.70
N GLU A 102 -1.17 -15.68 4.67
CA GLU A 102 0.26 -15.96 4.81
C GLU A 102 0.93 -14.97 5.77
N ILE A 103 0.65 -13.68 5.64
CA ILE A 103 1.17 -12.63 6.54
C ILE A 103 0.68 -12.84 7.97
N ALA A 104 -0.60 -13.17 8.18
CA ALA A 104 -1.13 -13.43 9.52
C ALA A 104 -0.41 -14.59 10.23
N ASN A 105 0.01 -15.59 9.48
CA ASN A 105 0.68 -16.78 10.01
C ASN A 105 2.19 -16.60 10.23
N ASN A 106 2.83 -15.68 9.49
CA ASN A 106 4.30 -15.61 9.43
C ASN A 106 4.90 -14.25 9.80
N TYR A 107 4.11 -13.18 9.82
CA TYR A 107 4.55 -11.84 10.18
C TYR A 107 4.15 -11.51 11.63
N PRO A 108 5.04 -10.88 12.43
CA PRO A 108 4.78 -10.61 13.84
C PRO A 108 3.82 -9.42 14.02
N LEU A 109 2.53 -9.63 13.75
CA LEU A 109 1.49 -8.58 13.71
C LEU A 109 1.28 -7.84 15.05
N LYS A 110 1.65 -8.45 16.18
CA LYS A 110 1.59 -7.81 17.50
C LYS A 110 2.73 -6.81 17.70
N GLU A 111 3.87 -7.09 17.07
CA GLU A 111 5.10 -6.32 17.18
C GLU A 111 5.30 -5.34 16.04
N LYS A 112 4.68 -5.57 14.88
CA LYS A 112 4.81 -4.73 13.68
C LYS A 112 3.47 -4.46 12.97
N PRO A 113 3.24 -3.24 12.49
CA PRO A 113 1.96 -2.85 11.92
C PRO A 113 1.78 -3.34 10.48
N ALA A 114 0.64 -3.99 10.22
CA ALA A 114 0.20 -4.32 8.87
C ALA A 114 -1.26 -3.90 8.66
N TYR A 115 -1.53 -3.23 7.54
CA TYR A 115 -2.85 -2.84 7.11
C TYR A 115 -3.52 -3.93 6.29
N SER A 116 -4.80 -4.16 6.58
CA SER A 116 -5.65 -5.05 5.78
C SER A 116 -7.11 -4.59 5.77
N THR A 117 -7.93 -5.33 5.04
CA THR A 117 -9.37 -5.11 4.94
C THR A 117 -10.08 -5.66 6.18
N LYS A 118 -11.27 -5.13 6.52
CA LYS A 118 -12.07 -5.66 7.64
C LYS A 118 -12.31 -7.16 7.55
N ILE A 119 -12.57 -7.67 6.35
CA ILE A 119 -12.82 -9.10 6.14
C ILE A 119 -11.59 -9.96 6.49
N ASN A 120 -10.38 -9.47 6.24
CA ASN A 120 -9.15 -10.16 6.63
C ASN A 120 -8.85 -10.02 8.12
N ILE A 121 -9.18 -8.86 8.73
CA ILE A 121 -9.09 -8.68 10.18
C ILE A 121 -9.95 -9.73 10.89
N GLN A 122 -11.17 -9.93 10.43
CA GLN A 122 -12.10 -10.92 11.00
C GLN A 122 -11.67 -12.37 10.74
N ARG A 123 -11.12 -12.65 9.55
CA ARG A 123 -10.76 -14.01 9.15
C ARG A 123 -9.44 -14.50 9.72
N TYR A 124 -8.46 -13.62 9.82
CA TYR A 124 -7.07 -14.03 9.98
C TYR A 124 -6.40 -13.49 11.24
N SER A 125 -6.58 -12.21 11.58
CA SER A 125 -6.02 -11.65 12.80
C SER A 125 -6.62 -10.29 13.16
N GLU A 126 -7.02 -10.12 14.42
CA GLU A 126 -7.43 -8.82 14.97
C GLU A 126 -6.28 -7.80 15.03
N ASP A 127 -5.03 -8.26 14.95
CA ASP A 127 -3.85 -7.40 14.99
C ASP A 127 -3.64 -6.62 13.68
N PHE A 128 -4.27 -7.03 12.57
CA PHE A 128 -4.30 -6.24 11.33
C PHE A 128 -5.01 -4.91 11.51
N ILE A 129 -4.38 -3.82 11.08
CA ILE A 129 -4.94 -2.47 11.10
C ILE A 129 -5.91 -2.30 9.93
N LEU A 130 -7.05 -1.67 10.17
CA LEU A 130 -7.99 -1.34 9.10
C LEU A 130 -7.37 -0.33 8.14
N VAL A 131 -7.44 -0.59 6.83
CA VAL A 131 -7.15 0.41 5.80
C VAL A 131 -8.12 1.59 5.97
N PRO A 132 -7.64 2.81 6.30
CA PRO A 132 -8.49 3.96 6.50
C PRO A 132 -9.19 4.36 5.20
N ARG A 133 -10.50 4.59 5.24
CA ARG A 133 -11.34 4.99 4.10
C ARG A 133 -11.04 4.18 2.84
N ASN A 134 -11.00 2.85 3.02
CA ASN A 134 -10.52 1.90 2.03
C ASN A 134 -10.98 2.25 0.59
N PRO A 135 -10.04 2.55 -0.33
CA PRO A 135 -10.36 3.04 -1.66
C PRO A 135 -10.84 1.94 -2.63
N GLY A 136 -10.80 0.66 -2.23
CA GLY A 136 -11.19 -0.45 -3.09
C GLY A 136 -10.26 -0.65 -4.29
N MET A 137 -8.95 -0.40 -4.11
CA MET A 137 -7.94 -0.48 -5.16
C MET A 137 -6.94 -1.62 -4.90
N ASN A 138 -6.07 -1.92 -5.87
CA ASN A 138 -4.96 -2.85 -5.66
C ASN A 138 -4.05 -2.44 -4.50
N THR A 139 -3.24 -3.36 -3.97
CA THR A 139 -2.39 -3.10 -2.79
C THR A 139 -1.46 -1.90 -2.95
N GLY A 140 -0.81 -1.73 -4.11
CA GLY A 140 0.12 -0.61 -4.35
C GLY A 140 -0.58 0.75 -4.36
N ALA A 141 -1.75 0.83 -5.00
CA ALA A 141 -2.59 2.01 -4.98
C ALA A 141 -3.14 2.30 -3.57
N THR A 142 -3.56 1.27 -2.83
CA THR A 142 -4.03 1.41 -1.45
C THR A 142 -2.91 1.85 -0.51
N ALA A 143 -1.70 1.31 -0.62
CA ALA A 143 -0.54 1.77 0.14
C ALA A 143 -0.19 3.24 -0.15
N THR A 144 -0.28 3.64 -1.42
CA THR A 144 -0.12 5.04 -1.84
C THR A 144 -1.20 5.94 -1.22
N HIS A 145 -2.46 5.46 -1.18
CA HIS A 145 -3.54 6.16 -0.50
C HIS A 145 -3.28 6.33 0.99
N ILE A 146 -2.84 5.27 1.70
CA ILE A 146 -2.52 5.31 3.12
C ILE A 146 -1.41 6.32 3.40
N ALA A 147 -0.31 6.29 2.65
CA ALA A 147 0.79 7.25 2.83
C ALA A 147 0.33 8.71 2.69
N ARG A 148 -0.47 9.01 1.65
CA ARG A 148 -1.07 10.34 1.51
C ARG A 148 -2.01 10.65 2.68
N PHE A 149 -2.82 9.67 3.09
CA PHE A 149 -3.78 9.82 4.18
C PHE A 149 -3.11 10.12 5.53
N ASP A 150 -1.95 9.53 5.78
CA ASP A 150 -1.10 9.81 6.95
C ASP A 150 -0.42 11.19 6.88
N GLY A 151 -0.46 11.84 5.72
CA GLY A 151 -0.04 13.23 5.52
C GLY A 151 1.24 13.41 4.72
N HIS A 152 1.82 12.35 4.14
CA HIS A 152 3.01 12.47 3.30
C HIS A 152 2.75 13.33 2.06
N LYS A 153 3.72 14.19 1.74
CA LYS A 153 3.68 15.14 0.60
C LYS A 153 4.65 14.79 -0.51
N GLU A 154 5.68 13.99 -0.21
CA GLU A 154 6.62 13.44 -1.19
C GLU A 154 6.49 11.91 -1.15
N ILE A 155 6.04 11.30 -2.25
CA ILE A 155 5.79 9.84 -2.32
C ILE A 155 6.55 9.22 -3.49
N TYR A 156 7.42 8.26 -3.18
CA TYR A 156 8.18 7.48 -4.15
C TYR A 156 7.56 6.10 -4.34
N LEU A 157 7.50 5.66 -5.60
CA LEU A 157 6.87 4.41 -6.01
C LEU A 157 7.93 3.50 -6.64
N LEU A 158 8.34 2.44 -5.95
CA LEU A 158 9.28 1.43 -6.42
C LEU A 158 8.56 0.14 -6.84
N GLY A 159 8.88 -0.43 -8.00
CA GLY A 159 8.23 -1.66 -8.47
C GLY A 159 6.79 -1.44 -8.99
N PHE A 160 6.48 -0.22 -9.43
CA PHE A 160 5.19 0.16 -10.01
C PHE A 160 5.29 0.14 -11.54
N ASP A 161 5.06 -1.03 -12.11
CA ASP A 161 5.24 -1.25 -13.54
C ASP A 161 3.99 -0.95 -14.35
N SER A 162 2.84 -1.50 -13.97
CA SER A 162 1.60 -1.40 -14.77
C SER A 162 1.82 -1.68 -16.27
N TYR A 163 2.85 -2.47 -16.60
CA TYR A 163 3.17 -2.95 -17.93
C TYR A 163 3.83 -4.32 -17.81
N ASN A 164 3.86 -5.00 -18.95
CA ASN A 164 4.66 -6.18 -19.15
C ASN A 164 5.87 -5.88 -20.05
N THR A 165 6.99 -6.57 -19.82
CA THR A 165 8.14 -6.57 -20.73
C THR A 165 8.09 -7.73 -21.71
N ASP A 166 7.44 -8.84 -21.32
CA ASP A 166 7.19 -10.00 -22.18
C ASP A 166 5.71 -10.38 -22.03
N PRO A 167 4.87 -10.24 -23.07
CA PRO A 167 3.42 -10.48 -22.97
C PRO A 167 3.04 -11.91 -22.55
N LYS A 168 3.98 -12.88 -22.60
CA LYS A 168 3.76 -14.27 -22.17
C LYS A 168 4.15 -14.52 -20.71
N LYS A 169 4.79 -13.56 -20.03
CA LYS A 169 5.31 -13.73 -18.68
C LYS A 169 4.68 -12.77 -17.69
N THR A 170 4.44 -13.18 -16.46
CA THR A 170 4.01 -12.29 -15.40
C THR A 170 5.17 -11.39 -14.96
N ASN A 171 4.94 -10.07 -14.96
CA ASN A 171 5.90 -9.09 -14.46
C ASN A 171 5.72 -8.90 -12.95
N ASN A 172 6.27 -9.84 -12.17
CA ASN A 172 6.31 -9.77 -10.72
C ASN A 172 7.56 -10.48 -10.17
N LEU A 173 8.11 -10.02 -9.05
CA LEU A 173 9.27 -10.65 -8.41
C LEU A 173 8.93 -11.95 -7.68
N TYR A 174 7.67 -12.17 -7.32
CA TYR A 174 7.21 -13.32 -6.56
C TYR A 174 6.45 -14.35 -7.40
N VAL A 175 6.62 -14.32 -8.73
CA VAL A 175 6.09 -15.34 -9.63
C VAL A 175 6.42 -16.75 -9.11
N ASP A 176 5.47 -17.67 -9.26
CA ASP A 176 5.56 -19.07 -8.83
C ASP A 176 5.61 -19.33 -7.32
N THR A 177 5.54 -18.29 -6.48
CA THR A 177 5.48 -18.43 -5.01
C THR A 177 4.04 -18.44 -4.48
N ASN A 178 3.85 -18.72 -3.18
CA ASN A 178 2.52 -18.71 -2.56
C ASN A 178 1.78 -17.38 -2.78
N ALA A 179 0.47 -17.45 -3.04
CA ALA A 179 -0.42 -16.32 -3.30
C ALA A 179 -0.09 -15.46 -4.54
N TYR A 180 0.81 -15.92 -5.42
CA TYR A 180 1.17 -15.24 -6.66
C TYR A 180 0.94 -16.13 -7.89
N ALA A 181 0.74 -15.45 -9.01
CA ALA A 181 0.51 -16.08 -10.30
C ALA A 181 1.74 -16.89 -10.77
N LYS A 182 1.48 -17.89 -11.61
CA LYS A 182 2.50 -18.63 -12.35
C LYS A 182 3.10 -17.79 -13.46
N GLU A 183 4.31 -18.14 -13.89
CA GLU A 183 5.06 -17.34 -14.87
C GLU A 183 4.24 -17.03 -16.13
N ASN A 184 3.47 -17.99 -16.64
CA ASN A 184 2.75 -17.82 -17.91
C ASN A 184 1.30 -17.32 -17.77
N GLU A 185 0.89 -16.88 -16.59
CA GLU A 185 -0.42 -16.25 -16.41
C GLU A 185 -0.46 -14.86 -17.04
N VAL A 186 -1.61 -14.52 -17.64
CA VAL A 186 -1.83 -13.23 -18.30
C VAL A 186 -2.65 -12.34 -17.40
N HIS A 187 -2.20 -11.10 -17.21
CA HIS A 187 -2.86 -10.09 -16.41
C HIS A 187 -3.17 -8.85 -17.23
N ASP A 188 -4.30 -8.21 -16.92
CA ASP A 188 -4.58 -6.86 -17.40
C ASP A 188 -3.89 -5.84 -16.48
N TYR A 189 -2.82 -5.24 -16.98
CA TYR A 189 -2.07 -4.22 -16.26
C TYR A 189 -2.74 -2.83 -16.32
N ASN A 190 -3.71 -2.63 -17.21
CA ASN A 190 -4.38 -1.34 -17.40
C ASN A 190 -5.17 -0.92 -16.15
N ILE A 191 -5.80 -1.85 -15.44
CA ILE A 191 -6.51 -1.54 -14.20
C ILE A 191 -5.59 -0.92 -13.14
N TRP A 192 -4.33 -1.38 -13.05
CA TRP A 192 -3.35 -0.81 -12.13
C TRP A 192 -2.94 0.59 -12.55
N THR A 193 -2.76 0.84 -13.86
CA THR A 193 -2.55 2.17 -14.42
C THR A 193 -3.68 3.12 -14.05
N VAL A 194 -4.93 2.75 -14.33
CA VAL A 194 -6.11 3.59 -14.08
C VAL A 194 -6.25 3.96 -12.59
N GLN A 195 -6.00 3.02 -11.69
CA GLN A 195 -6.05 3.28 -10.25
C GLN A 195 -4.97 4.27 -9.80
N MET A 196 -3.75 4.15 -10.32
CA MET A 196 -2.69 5.12 -10.00
C MET A 196 -2.99 6.51 -10.58
N VAL A 197 -3.44 6.61 -11.84
CA VAL A 197 -3.88 7.88 -12.45
C VAL A 197 -4.97 8.55 -11.61
N THR A 198 -5.93 7.77 -11.11
CA THR A 198 -6.99 8.25 -10.22
C THR A 198 -6.40 8.90 -8.96
N LEU A 199 -5.42 8.26 -8.32
CA LEU A 199 -4.79 8.81 -7.11
C LEU A 199 -3.96 10.06 -7.41
N PHE A 200 -3.17 10.06 -8.48
CA PHE A 200 -2.36 11.22 -8.85
C PHE A 200 -3.23 12.44 -9.14
N THR A 201 -4.33 12.24 -9.85
CA THR A 201 -5.30 13.30 -10.19
C THR A 201 -6.04 13.81 -8.96
N LYS A 202 -6.39 12.90 -8.02
CA LYS A 202 -7.12 13.23 -6.79
C LYS A 202 -6.24 13.99 -5.79
N TYR A 203 -4.98 13.59 -5.63
CA TYR A 203 -4.07 14.12 -4.62
C TYR A 203 -3.08 15.12 -5.22
N LYS A 204 -3.60 16.25 -5.67
CA LYS A 204 -2.81 17.36 -6.24
C LYS A 204 -1.85 18.01 -5.25
N ASP A 205 -2.03 17.76 -3.96
CA ASP A 205 -1.21 18.25 -2.86
C ASP A 205 0.03 17.38 -2.58
N VAL A 206 0.30 16.38 -3.42
CA VAL A 206 1.41 15.43 -3.27
C VAL A 206 2.26 15.43 -4.52
N ASP A 207 3.58 15.46 -4.34
CA ASP A 207 4.57 15.19 -5.37
C ASP A 207 4.88 13.68 -5.41
N PHE A 208 4.52 13.05 -6.53
CA PHE A 208 4.77 11.64 -6.79
C PHE A 208 6.03 11.43 -7.63
N TYR A 209 6.76 10.36 -7.33
CA TYR A 209 7.96 9.96 -8.05
C TYR A 209 7.89 8.47 -8.38
N ARG A 210 7.65 8.11 -9.65
CA ARG A 210 7.76 6.72 -10.10
C ARG A 210 9.21 6.41 -10.41
N VAL A 211 9.76 5.44 -9.69
CA VAL A 211 11.14 5.00 -9.83
C VAL A 211 11.22 3.88 -10.87
N GLY A 212 11.99 4.09 -11.93
CA GLY A 212 12.23 3.09 -12.99
C GLY A 212 12.52 3.74 -14.34
N SER A 213 13.06 2.96 -15.28
CA SER A 213 13.56 3.47 -16.57
C SER A 213 12.48 3.65 -17.64
N LYS A 214 11.46 2.79 -17.67
CA LYS A 214 10.39 2.83 -18.69
C LYS A 214 9.32 3.86 -18.31
N ILE A 215 8.95 4.73 -19.25
CA ILE A 215 7.85 5.69 -19.11
C ILE A 215 6.53 4.99 -19.46
N ILE A 216 5.47 5.30 -18.71
CA ILE A 216 4.11 4.80 -18.95
C ILE A 216 3.35 5.95 -19.60
N ASP A 217 2.77 5.74 -20.78
CA ASP A 217 2.19 6.84 -21.57
C ASP A 217 1.08 7.58 -20.83
N ALA A 218 0.24 6.85 -20.09
CA ALA A 218 -0.83 7.42 -19.27
C ALA A 218 -0.32 8.37 -18.16
N TYR A 219 0.97 8.34 -17.83
CA TYR A 219 1.57 9.13 -16.76
C TYR A 219 2.25 10.42 -17.26
N LYS A 220 2.41 10.59 -18.58
CA LYS A 220 3.17 11.73 -19.16
C LYS A 220 2.58 13.09 -18.84
N GLU A 221 1.25 13.21 -18.84
CA GLU A 221 0.54 14.49 -18.65
C GLU A 221 0.17 14.76 -17.19
N ILE A 222 0.63 13.94 -16.25
CA ILE A 222 0.30 14.08 -14.83
C ILE A 222 1.28 15.05 -14.17
N GLN A 223 0.81 16.27 -13.91
CA GLN A 223 1.65 17.40 -13.48
C GLN A 223 2.44 17.15 -12.19
N ASN A 224 1.87 16.41 -11.25
CA ASN A 224 2.47 16.11 -9.95
C ASN A 224 3.18 14.75 -9.91
N LEU A 225 3.44 14.12 -11.06
CA LEU A 225 4.16 12.86 -11.16
C LEU A 225 5.45 13.04 -11.97
N ARG A 226 6.54 12.52 -11.43
CA ARG A 226 7.86 12.53 -12.10
C ARG A 226 8.39 11.11 -12.23
N HIS A 227 8.87 10.77 -13.42
CA HIS A 227 9.60 9.52 -13.65
C HIS A 227 11.09 9.74 -13.38
N ILE A 228 11.68 8.93 -12.50
CA ILE A 228 13.09 9.06 -12.12
C ILE A 228 13.83 7.72 -12.19
N THR A 229 15.11 7.75 -12.55
CA THR A 229 15.99 6.59 -12.50
C THR A 229 16.43 6.28 -11.06
N TYR A 230 17.01 5.09 -10.83
CA TYR A 230 17.63 4.76 -9.55
C TYR A 230 18.71 5.75 -9.13
N GLU A 231 19.56 6.18 -10.06
CA GLU A 231 20.63 7.14 -9.74
C GLU A 231 20.07 8.48 -9.26
N LYS A 232 19.01 8.97 -9.92
CA LYS A 232 18.31 10.18 -9.47
C LYS A 232 17.60 9.97 -8.14
N PHE A 233 17.01 8.80 -7.94
CA PHE A 233 16.33 8.44 -6.69
C PHE A 233 17.31 8.37 -5.51
N LYS A 234 18.43 7.64 -5.63
CA LYS A 234 19.52 7.58 -4.65
C LYS A 234 20.03 8.98 -4.29
N THR A 235 20.20 9.84 -5.29
CA THR A 235 20.60 11.25 -5.07
C THR A 235 19.56 12.05 -4.27
N LYS A 236 18.27 11.75 -4.40
CA LYS A 236 17.20 12.46 -3.67
C LYS A 236 17.10 12.01 -2.21
N ILE A 237 17.24 10.71 -1.94
CA ILE A 237 17.07 10.17 -0.59
C ILE A 237 18.30 10.32 0.31
N ASN A 238 19.45 10.70 -0.26
CA ASN A 238 20.71 10.92 0.48
C ASN A 238 20.99 12.41 0.79
N LYS A 239 20.03 13.29 0.54
CA LYS A 239 20.12 14.72 0.87
C LYS A 239 19.48 14.99 2.22
#